data_AF-A0A4Q3C993-F1
#
_entry.id   AF-A0A4Q3C993-F1
#
_cell.length_a   1.000
_cell.length_b   1.000
_cell.length_c   1.000
_cell.angle_alpha   90.00
_cell.angle_beta   90.00
_cell.angle_gamma   90.00
#
_symmetry.space_group_name_H-M   'P 1'
#
loop_
_entity.id
_entity.type
_entity.pdbx_description
1 polymer ?
#
loop_
_entity_poly.entity_id
_entity_poly.type
_entity_poly.pdbx_seq_one_letter_code
_entity_poly.pdbx_strand_id
1 'polypeptide(L)'
;MRSDGAGAAGQGRPAGDALAESDRTRFADLLVLVATRQDRTAYAELFAYYAPRVKSYLMRLGADNAQAEEIAQDVMVTVWRKAHLFDRAQASVSTWIFRVARNRR
;
A
#
# COMPACT_ATOMS: atom_id res chain seq x y z
N MET A 1 43.63 -8.54 5.84
CA MET A 1 42.34 -8.92 5.24
C MET A 1 41.65 -7.62 4.84
N ARG A 2 41.77 -7.25 3.56
CA ARG A 2 41.19 -6.04 2.95
C ARG A 2 39.76 -6.32 2.49
N SER A 3 39.05 -5.22 2.21
CA SER A 3 37.80 -5.06 1.47
C SER A 3 36.56 -5.01 2.38
N ASP A 4 35.97 -3.83 2.61
CA ASP A 4 35.28 -2.87 1.73
C ASP A 4 33.77 -3.10 1.71
N GLY A 5 33.06 -2.06 2.16
CA GLY A 5 32.06 -1.38 1.35
C GLY A 5 30.81 -2.14 0.92
N ALA A 6 29.70 -1.84 1.59
CA ALA A 6 28.41 -1.74 0.92
C ALA A 6 27.62 -0.57 1.51
N GLY A 7 27.98 0.64 1.06
CA GLY A 7 27.01 1.72 1.01
C GLY A 7 25.95 1.35 -0.02
N ALA A 8 24.69 1.41 0.36
CA ALA A 8 23.57 1.40 -0.58
C ALA A 8 22.63 2.56 -0.26
N ALA A 9 22.91 3.63 -0.99
CA ALA A 9 21.95 4.58 -1.54
C ALA A 9 21.03 5.31 -0.55
N GLY A 10 21.42 6.55 -0.25
CA GLY A 10 20.45 7.59 0.02
C GLY A 10 19.51 7.78 -1.17
N GLN A 11 18.24 8.02 -0.87
CA GLN A 11 17.36 8.81 -1.73
C GLN A 11 16.50 9.67 -0.80
N GLY A 12 16.71 10.98 -0.88
CA GLY A 12 15.90 11.98 -0.22
C GLY A 12 14.44 11.73 -0.53
N ARG A 13 13.67 11.40 0.50
CA ARG A 13 12.24 11.14 0.38
C ARG A 13 11.57 12.47 0.04
N PRO A 14 10.91 12.62 -1.13
CA PRO A 14 10.25 13.88 -1.45
C PRO A 14 9.18 14.18 -0.40
N ALA A 15 9.24 15.39 0.16
CA ALA A 15 8.47 15.91 1.28
C ALA A 15 6.99 16.22 0.92
N GLY A 16 6.31 15.31 0.24
CA GLY A 16 4.93 15.51 -0.24
C GLY A 16 3.84 14.65 0.38
N ASP A 17 4.16 13.51 1.00
CA ASP A 17 3.11 12.58 1.50
C ASP A 17 3.68 11.57 2.52
N ALA A 18 4.52 12.03 3.46
CA ALA A 18 4.95 11.19 4.56
C ALA A 18 3.79 11.07 5.56
N LEU A 19 2.93 10.06 5.36
CA LEU A 19 1.92 9.63 6.32
C LEU A 19 2.46 9.78 7.75
N ALA A 20 1.72 10.50 8.59
CA ALA A 20 2.05 10.64 10.00
C ALA A 20 2.21 9.25 10.62
N GLU A 21 3.09 9.10 11.61
CA GLU A 21 3.29 7.81 12.29
C GLU A 21 1.99 7.27 12.89
N SER A 22 1.13 8.17 13.38
CA SER A 22 -0.22 7.87 13.85
C SER A 22 -1.09 7.23 12.77
N ASP A 23 -1.07 7.77 11.56
CA ASP A 23 -1.86 7.24 10.44
C ASP A 23 -1.32 5.89 9.98
N ARG A 24 0.01 5.73 9.92
CA ARG A 24 0.64 4.44 9.59
C ARG A 24 0.25 3.36 10.59
N THR A 25 0.28 3.69 11.88
CA THR A 25 -0.13 2.79 12.96
C THR A 25 -1.61 2.44 12.83
N ARG A 26 -2.49 3.44 12.67
CA ARG A 26 -3.92 3.24 12.49
C ARG A 26 -4.23 2.33 11.30
N PHE A 27 -3.65 2.58 10.12
CA PHE A 27 -3.89 1.74 8.95
C PHE A 27 -3.40 0.31 9.14
N ALA A 28 -2.27 0.11 9.83
CA ALA A 28 -1.82 -1.23 10.18
C ALA A 28 -2.82 -1.95 11.08
N ASP A 29 -3.36 -1.27 12.10
CA ASP A 29 -4.35 -1.84 13.01
C ASP A 29 -5.67 -2.16 12.27
N LEU A 30 -6.13 -1.28 11.38
CA LEU A 30 -7.28 -1.54 10.51
C LEU A 30 -7.06 -2.79 9.63
N LEU A 31 -5.87 -2.93 9.03
CA LEU A 31 -5.58 -4.08 8.19
C LEU A 31 -5.50 -5.39 9.00
N VAL A 32 -5.05 -5.33 10.25
CA VAL A 32 -5.11 -6.47 11.19
C VAL A 32 -6.57 -6.85 11.50
N LEU A 33 -7.47 -5.89 11.68
CA LEU A 33 -8.90 -6.18 11.86
C LEU A 33 -9.51 -6.86 10.63
N VAL A 34 -9.15 -6.40 9.42
CA VAL A 34 -9.56 -7.08 8.18
C VAL A 34 -9.02 -8.51 8.12
N ALA A 35 -7.74 -8.70 8.44
CA ALA A 35 -7.07 -10.00 8.41
C ALA A 35 -7.68 -11.01 9.38
N THR A 36 -8.04 -10.57 10.59
CA THR A 36 -8.45 -11.45 11.69
C THR A 36 -9.96 -11.63 11.79
N ARG A 37 -10.74 -10.60 11.43
CA ARG A 37 -12.19 -10.57 11.64
C ARG A 37 -13.00 -10.37 10.36
N GLN A 38 -12.34 -10.17 9.22
CA GLN A 38 -13.01 -9.72 7.99
C GLN A 38 -13.87 -8.48 8.27
N ASP A 39 -13.30 -7.53 9.03
CA ASP A 39 -13.99 -6.32 9.45
C ASP A 39 -14.25 -5.42 8.24
N ARG A 40 -15.53 -5.28 7.86
CA ARG A 40 -15.96 -4.49 6.70
C ARG A 40 -15.81 -2.99 6.93
N THR A 41 -15.94 -2.52 8.16
CA THR A 41 -15.79 -1.10 8.51
C THR A 41 -14.32 -0.70 8.38
N ALA A 42 -13.41 -1.51 8.92
CA ALA A 42 -11.99 -1.28 8.78
C ALA A 42 -11.53 -1.33 7.32
N TYR A 43 -12.09 -2.25 6.54
CA TYR A 43 -11.84 -2.30 5.10
C TYR A 43 -12.37 -1.07 4.36
N ALA A 44 -13.57 -0.58 4.70
CA ALA A 44 -14.14 0.61 4.07
C ALA A 44 -13.26 1.85 4.30
N GLU A 45 -12.68 2.00 5.49
CA GLU A 45 -11.73 3.07 5.80
C GLU A 45 -10.44 2.96 4.97
N LEU A 46 -9.87 1.75 4.89
CA LEU A 46 -8.70 1.49 4.04
C LEU A 46 -9.01 1.76 2.56
N PHE A 47 -10.17 1.32 2.09
CA PHE A 47 -10.62 1.52 0.71
C PHE A 47 -10.75 3.01 0.37
N ALA A 48 -11.46 3.78 1.20
CA ALA A 48 -11.66 5.21 0.99
C ALA A 48 -10.34 5.98 0.91
N TYR A 49 -9.33 5.56 1.68
CA TYR A 49 -8.03 6.22 1.68
C TYR A 49 -7.13 5.79 0.51
N TYR A 50 -7.04 4.48 0.23
CA TYR A 50 -6.05 3.91 -0.67
C TYR A 50 -6.53 3.76 -2.12
N ALA A 51 -7.82 3.48 -2.36
CA ALA A 51 -8.34 3.33 -3.73
C ALA A 51 -8.05 4.55 -4.63
N PRO A 52 -8.37 5.81 -4.24
CA PRO A 52 -8.07 6.98 -5.07
C PRO A 52 -6.56 7.22 -5.26
N ARG A 53 -5.73 6.82 -4.28
CA ARG A 53 -4.27 6.93 -4.36
C ARG A 53 -3.66 5.90 -5.31
N VAL A 54 -4.16 4.67 -5.28
CA VAL A 54 -3.77 3.62 -6.23
C VAL A 54 -4.19 4.03 -7.64
N LYS A 55 -5.42 4.51 -7.83
CA LYS A 55 -5.87 5.04 -9.12
C LYS A 55 -4.96 6.16 -9.64
N SER A 56 -4.69 7.16 -8.80
CA SER A 56 -3.82 8.28 -9.15
C SER A 56 -2.40 7.83 -9.51
N TYR A 57 -1.88 6.84 -8.78
CA TYR A 57 -0.59 6.22 -9.08
C TYR A 57 -0.60 5.51 -10.44
N LEU A 58 -1.62 4.72 -10.75
CA LEU A 58 -1.76 4.02 -12.04
C LEU A 58 -1.91 4.99 -13.21
N MET A 59 -2.68 6.06 -13.03
CA MET A 59 -2.80 7.12 -14.04
C MET A 59 -1.45 7.80 -14.33
N ARG A 60 -0.63 8.02 -13.28
CA ARG A 60 0.75 8.53 -13.46
C ARG A 60 1.67 7.55 -14.18
N LEU A 61 1.33 6.26 -14.21
CA LEU A 61 2.03 5.23 -14.99
C LEU A 61 1.48 5.07 -16.42
N GLY A 62 0.51 5.90 -16.82
CA GLY A 62 -0.03 5.94 -18.18
C GLY A 62 -1.31 5.14 -18.40
N ALA A 63 -1.95 4.61 -17.35
CA ALA A 63 -3.29 4.04 -17.48
C ALA A 63 -4.32 5.16 -17.71
N ASP A 64 -5.33 4.91 -18.55
CA ASP A 64 -6.47 5.80 -18.65
C ASP A 64 -7.35 5.76 -17.37
N ASN A 65 -8.34 6.64 -17.29
CA ASN A 65 -9.16 6.76 -16.08
C ASN A 65 -9.96 5.48 -15.77
N ALA A 66 -10.51 4.83 -16.78
CA ALA A 66 -11.37 3.66 -16.63
C ALA A 66 -10.54 2.44 -16.23
N GLN A 67 -9.43 2.22 -16.94
CA GLN A 67 -8.47 1.17 -16.63
C GLN A 67 -7.87 1.34 -15.23
N ALA A 68 -7.51 2.58 -14.84
CA ALA A 68 -6.96 2.85 -13.51
C ALA A 68 -7.97 2.59 -12.39
N GLU A 69 -9.26 2.89 -12.62
CA GLU A 69 -10.35 2.59 -11.68
C GLU A 69 -10.53 1.09 -11.50
N GLU A 70 -10.63 0.34 -12.61
CA GLU A 70 -10.81 -1.11 -12.60
C GLU A 70 -9.65 -1.80 -11.86
N ILE A 71 -8.40 -1.47 -12.20
CA ILE A 71 -7.23 -2.03 -11.54
C ILE A 71 -7.20 -1.63 -10.05
N ALA A 72 -7.56 -0.39 -9.70
CA ALA A 72 -7.60 0.03 -8.30
C ALA A 72 -8.60 -0.80 -7.48
N GLN A 73 -9.79 -1.07 -8.03
CA GLN A 73 -10.78 -1.94 -7.39
C GLN A 73 -10.24 -3.36 -7.21
N ASP A 74 -9.62 -3.95 -8.23
CA ASP A 74 -9.02 -5.28 -8.17
C ASP A 74 -7.88 -5.39 -7.15
N VAL A 75 -7.07 -4.34 -7.03
CA VAL A 75 -6.04 -4.23 -5.99
C VAL A 75 -6.69 -4.25 -4.62
N MET A 76 -7.73 -3.45 -4.39
CA MET A 76 -8.41 -3.42 -3.11
C MET A 76 -9.14 -4.72 -2.77
N VAL A 77 -9.73 -5.42 -3.75
CA VAL A 77 -10.30 -6.78 -3.57
C VAL A 77 -9.20 -7.76 -3.14
N THR A 78 -7.99 -7.57 -3.64
CA THR A 78 -6.86 -8.42 -3.30
C THR A 78 -6.32 -8.14 -1.91
N VAL A 79 -6.29 -6.86 -1.53
CA VAL A 79 -6.00 -6.44 -0.15
C VAL A 79 -6.94 -7.13 0.83
N TRP A 80 -8.25 -7.15 0.53
CA TRP A 80 -9.23 -7.89 1.34
C TRP A 80 -8.90 -9.40 1.44
N ARG A 81 -8.74 -10.07 0.29
CA ARG A 81 -8.50 -11.52 0.24
C ARG A 81 -7.16 -11.94 0.88
N LYS A 82 -6.14 -11.10 0.77
CA LYS A 82 -4.77 -11.37 1.20
C LYS A 82 -4.38 -10.61 2.48
N ALA A 83 -5.32 -10.01 3.19
CA ALA A 83 -5.04 -9.26 4.41
C ALA A 83 -4.28 -10.10 5.45
N HIS A 84 -4.55 -11.41 5.52
CA HIS A 84 -3.85 -12.37 6.38
C HIS A 84 -2.35 -12.54 6.05
N LEU A 85 -1.88 -12.11 4.88
CA LEU A 85 -0.47 -12.14 4.49
C LEU A 85 0.27 -10.83 4.84
N PHE A 86 -0.44 -9.84 5.37
CA PHE A 86 0.18 -8.60 5.79
C PHE A 86 0.95 -8.82 7.10
N ASP A 87 2.20 -8.34 7.12
CA ASP A 87 3.05 -8.32 8.31
C ASP A 87 3.55 -6.89 8.54
N ARG A 88 3.10 -6.28 9.66
CA ARG A 88 3.45 -4.91 10.06
C ARG A 88 4.93 -4.75 10.42
N ALA A 89 5.64 -5.82 10.71
CA ALA A 89 7.08 -5.80 10.98
C ALA A 89 7.91 -5.72 9.68
N GLN A 90 7.36 -6.21 8.56
CA GLN A 90 8.08 -6.27 7.28
C GLN A 90 7.79 -5.09 6.36
N ALA A 91 6.58 -4.51 6.40
CA ALA A 91 6.22 -3.41 5.53
C ALA A 91 5.10 -2.52 6.10
N SER A 92 5.09 -1.25 5.68
CA SER A 92 3.92 -0.39 5.87
C SER A 92 2.75 -0.84 4.99
N VAL A 93 1.52 -0.55 5.41
CA VAL A 93 0.30 -0.83 4.61
C VAL A 93 0.40 -0.22 3.21
N SER A 94 0.83 1.04 3.11
CA SER A 94 1.03 1.71 1.82
C SER A 94 1.99 0.93 0.92
N THR A 95 3.17 0.58 1.44
CA THR A 95 4.18 -0.19 0.67
C THR A 95 3.61 -1.52 0.17
N TRP A 96 2.87 -2.23 1.02
CA TRP A 96 2.28 -3.51 0.66
C TRP A 96 1.19 -3.36 -0.41
N ILE A 97 0.29 -2.38 -0.28
CA ILE A 97 -0.76 -2.10 -1.28
C ILE A 97 -0.15 -1.72 -2.64
N PHE A 98 0.84 -0.82 -2.68
CA PHE A 98 1.48 -0.44 -3.94
C PHE A 98 2.27 -1.60 -4.57
N ARG A 99 2.81 -2.51 -3.76
CA ARG A 99 3.42 -3.75 -4.27
C ARG A 99 2.37 -4.67 -4.91
N VAL A 100 1.18 -4.78 -4.30
CA VAL A 100 0.05 -5.52 -4.90
C VAL A 100 -0.36 -4.88 -6.23
N ALA A 101 -0.48 -3.54 -6.28
CA ALA A 101 -0.81 -2.80 -7.51
C ALA A 101 0.21 -3.01 -8.63
N ARG A 102 1.50 -2.98 -8.31
CA ARG A 102 2.56 -3.22 -9.29
C ARG A 102 2.48 -4.62 -9.92
N ASN A 103 2.02 -5.63 -9.18
CA ASN A 103 1.89 -6.99 -9.68
C ASN A 103 0.61 -7.22 -10.53
N ARG A 104 -0.18 -6.17 -10.79
CA ARG A 104 -1.45 -6.22 -11.54
C ARG A 104 -1.42 -5.54 -12.90
N ARG A 105 -0.28 -4.95 -13.27
CA ARG A 105 0.02 -4.42 -14.58
C ARG A 105 0.94 -5.40 -15.30
#